data_AF-A0A2R6CE19-F1
#
_entry.id   AF-A0A2R6CE19-F1
#
_cell.length_a   1.000
_cell.length_b   1.000
_cell.length_c   1.000
_cell.angle_alpha   90.00
_cell.angle_beta   90.00
_cell.angle_gamma   90.00
#
_symmetry.space_group_name_H-M   'P 1'
#
loop_
_entity.id
_entity.type
_entity.pdbx_description
1 polymer ?
#
loop_
_entity_poly.entity_id
_entity_poly.type
_entity_poly.pdbx_seq_one_letter_code
_entity_poly.pdbx_strand_id
1 'polypeptide(L)'
;MMKINVVCSLKDPVGQTVKSLGYAVEALDEEPISFRYEKGDAVIMICRHSSAAGVDSVTVHHPGNPTNSTYGGEPFTLGISFPSLASEILRRLKKLDIPLQKTFEATHHGPTSQRVPVIFVELGSSERIWRNEKYVKSVVDCVLATLDEKQEKQVAVGFGGGHYAPSFTKMVEELNIGHIISKHQLAESPPQVLKQAVEKSVERAHKVLLDNVNSTIKSKIEQALSELEVEIKRIS
;
A
#
# COMPACT_ATOMS: atom_id res chain seq x y z
N MET A 1 9.59 -20.87 -5.28
CA MET A 1 9.94 -19.43 -5.17
C MET A 1 8.66 -18.64 -5.42
N MET A 2 8.43 -17.57 -4.66
CA MET A 2 7.34 -16.60 -4.87
C MET A 2 7.21 -16.16 -6.34
N LYS A 3 6.14 -16.44 -7.09
CA LYS A 3 5.94 -15.84 -8.42
C LYS A 3 5.27 -14.47 -8.27
N ILE A 4 6.08 -13.43 -8.07
CA ILE A 4 5.62 -12.04 -7.98
C ILE A 4 5.68 -11.41 -9.38
N ASN A 5 4.58 -10.81 -9.83
CA ASN A 5 4.53 -10.12 -11.11
C ASN A 5 4.53 -8.61 -10.90
N VAL A 6 5.29 -7.88 -11.73
CA VAL A 6 5.26 -6.42 -11.78
C VAL A 6 4.50 -5.99 -13.03
N VAL A 7 3.51 -5.13 -12.85
CA VAL A 7 2.62 -4.65 -13.91
C VAL A 7 2.59 -3.13 -13.94
N CYS A 8 2.23 -2.57 -15.09
CA CYS A 8 1.84 -1.18 -15.23
C CYS A 8 0.59 -1.06 -16.11
N SER A 9 -0.03 0.12 -16.16
CA SER A 9 -1.17 0.40 -17.04
C SER A 9 -0.78 1.32 -18.20
N LEU A 10 -1.20 1.00 -19.43
CA LEU A 10 -1.03 1.88 -20.58
C LEU A 10 -1.99 3.09 -20.57
N LYS A 11 -3.01 3.07 -19.71
CA LYS A 11 -3.92 4.19 -19.44
C LYS A 11 -3.37 5.16 -18.39
N ASP A 12 -2.24 4.80 -17.77
CA ASP A 12 -1.58 5.59 -16.75
C ASP A 12 -0.27 6.24 -17.30
N PRO A 13 -0.02 7.53 -17.05
CA PRO A 13 1.17 8.21 -17.57
C PRO A 13 2.49 7.65 -17.02
N VAL A 14 2.55 7.18 -15.76
CA VAL A 14 3.74 6.48 -15.26
C VAL A 14 3.90 5.17 -16.00
N GLY A 15 2.83 4.39 -16.18
CA GLY A 15 2.88 3.13 -16.91
C GLY A 15 3.30 3.30 -18.39
N GLN A 16 2.88 4.38 -19.04
CA GLN A 16 3.37 4.77 -20.36
C GLN A 16 4.89 5.04 -20.36
N THR A 17 5.41 5.76 -19.35
CA THR A 17 6.85 6.00 -19.19
C THR A 17 7.62 4.71 -18.88
N VAL A 18 7.07 3.80 -18.07
CA VAL A 18 7.66 2.47 -17.84
C VAL A 18 7.78 1.71 -19.17
N LYS A 19 6.74 1.77 -20.01
CA LYS A 19 6.75 1.11 -21.32
C LYS A 19 7.76 1.73 -22.28
N SER A 20 7.89 3.06 -22.32
CA SER A 20 8.85 3.74 -23.20
C SER A 20 10.31 3.46 -22.83
N LEU A 21 10.58 3.20 -21.55
CA LEU A 21 11.90 2.80 -21.04
C LEU A 21 12.31 1.35 -21.40
N GLY A 22 11.40 0.56 -22.00
CA GLY A 22 11.72 -0.78 -22.51
C GLY A 22 11.76 -1.89 -21.46
N TYR A 23 11.19 -1.67 -20.26
CA TYR A 23 11.09 -2.71 -19.24
C TYR A 23 10.22 -3.89 -19.67
N ALA A 24 10.65 -5.09 -19.32
CA ALA A 24 9.90 -6.33 -19.51
C ALA A 24 8.85 -6.55 -18.38
N VAL A 25 8.12 -5.50 -18.01
CA VAL A 25 6.96 -5.59 -17.11
C VAL A 25 5.69 -5.80 -17.94
N GLU A 26 4.71 -6.51 -17.38
CA GLU A 26 3.44 -6.72 -18.06
C GLU A 26 2.63 -5.41 -18.11
N ALA A 27 2.28 -4.98 -19.32
CA ALA A 27 1.52 -3.76 -19.55
C ALA A 27 0.04 -4.11 -19.75
N LEU A 28 -0.81 -3.61 -18.86
CA LEU A 28 -2.26 -3.81 -18.87
C LEU A 28 -2.97 -2.69 -19.63
N ASP A 29 -4.12 -3.01 -20.25
CA ASP A 29 -5.03 -2.04 -20.90
C ASP A 29 -6.26 -1.73 -20.02
N GLU A 30 -6.06 -1.70 -18.70
CA GLU A 30 -7.09 -1.44 -17.69
C GLU A 30 -6.64 -0.28 -16.79
N GLU A 31 -7.58 0.41 -16.15
CA GLU A 31 -7.24 1.43 -15.16
C GLU A 31 -6.60 0.77 -13.93
N PRO A 32 -5.55 1.38 -13.32
CA PRO A 32 -4.88 0.80 -12.14
C PRO A 32 -5.81 0.47 -10.97
N ILE A 33 -6.94 1.18 -10.82
CA ILE A 33 -7.88 0.99 -9.71
C ILE A 33 -8.96 -0.08 -9.97
N SER A 34 -9.06 -0.60 -11.19
CA SER A 34 -10.12 -1.54 -11.59
C SER A 34 -9.64 -2.73 -12.42
N PHE A 35 -8.33 -2.86 -12.64
CA PHE A 35 -7.72 -4.01 -13.32
C PHE A 35 -8.10 -5.34 -12.65
N ARG A 36 -8.02 -6.44 -13.41
CA ARG A 36 -8.15 -7.81 -12.88
C ARG A 36 -6.86 -8.59 -13.07
N TYR A 37 -6.43 -9.30 -12.03
CA TYR A 37 -5.19 -10.05 -12.10
C TYR A 37 -5.27 -11.35 -11.30
N GLU A 38 -5.01 -12.46 -11.97
CA GLU A 38 -5.14 -13.82 -11.40
C GLU A 38 -3.86 -14.65 -11.55
N LYS A 39 -2.76 -14.05 -12.03
CA LYS A 39 -1.50 -14.75 -12.30
C LYS A 39 -0.53 -14.62 -11.12
N GLY A 40 0.13 -15.72 -10.78
CA GLY A 40 1.19 -15.74 -9.77
C GLY A 40 0.67 -15.63 -8.33
N ASP A 41 1.58 -15.33 -7.43
CA ASP A 41 1.35 -15.31 -5.98
C ASP A 41 1.12 -13.90 -5.43
N ALA A 42 1.52 -12.86 -6.17
CA ALA A 42 1.26 -11.45 -5.88
C ALA A 42 1.46 -10.57 -7.12
N VAL A 43 0.89 -9.36 -7.10
CA VAL A 43 1.08 -8.35 -8.13
C VAL A 43 1.49 -7.00 -7.55
N ILE A 44 2.49 -6.37 -8.17
CA ILE A 44 2.92 -5.00 -7.88
C ILE A 44 2.51 -4.12 -9.05
N MET A 45 1.61 -3.16 -8.82
CA MET A 45 1.19 -2.16 -9.79
C MET A 45 2.06 -0.91 -9.68
N ILE A 46 2.74 -0.54 -10.77
CA ILE A 46 3.45 0.73 -10.89
C ILE A 46 2.58 1.71 -11.67
N CYS A 47 2.12 2.78 -11.00
CA CYS A 47 1.24 3.79 -11.60
C CYS A 47 1.44 5.18 -10.99
N ARG A 48 0.62 6.15 -11.39
CA ARG A 48 0.66 7.50 -10.82
C ARG A 48 0.02 7.57 -9.44
N HIS A 49 0.58 8.43 -8.61
CA HIS A 49 -0.11 9.06 -7.49
C HIS A 49 -0.51 10.48 -7.90
N SER A 50 -1.72 10.90 -7.51
CA SER A 50 -2.24 12.24 -7.74
C SER A 50 -2.80 12.83 -6.45
N SER A 51 -2.13 13.83 -5.89
CA SER A 51 -2.53 14.47 -4.63
C SER A 51 -2.71 15.98 -4.80
N ALA A 52 -3.83 16.50 -4.28
CA ALA A 52 -4.11 17.94 -4.24
C ALA A 52 -3.09 18.75 -3.43
N ALA A 53 -2.41 18.11 -2.47
CA ALA A 53 -1.33 18.75 -1.71
C ALA A 53 -0.05 18.98 -2.54
N GLY A 54 0.05 18.40 -3.75
CA GLY A 54 1.17 18.64 -4.68
C GLY A 54 2.52 18.11 -4.18
N VAL A 55 2.53 17.17 -3.23
CA VAL A 55 3.76 16.63 -2.64
C VAL A 55 4.39 15.60 -3.57
N ASP A 56 5.56 15.92 -4.08
CA ASP A 56 6.29 15.00 -4.94
C ASP A 56 6.84 13.81 -4.14
N SER A 57 6.37 12.62 -4.50
CA SER A 57 6.52 11.42 -3.68
C SER A 57 6.61 10.15 -4.51
N VAL A 58 7.24 9.14 -3.92
CA VAL A 58 7.09 7.73 -4.28
C VAL A 58 6.41 7.05 -3.11
N THR A 59 5.29 6.39 -3.36
CA THR A 59 4.46 5.84 -2.31
C THR A 59 4.25 4.35 -2.48
N VAL A 60 3.91 3.69 -1.37
CA VAL A 60 3.58 2.27 -1.34
C VAL A 60 2.30 2.09 -0.54
N HIS A 61 1.37 1.28 -1.00
CA HIS A 61 0.18 0.90 -0.22
C HIS A 61 -0.49 -0.36 -0.74
N HIS A 62 -1.48 -0.80 0.01
CA HIS A 62 -2.40 -1.86 -0.39
C HIS A 62 -3.77 -1.24 -0.71
N PRO A 63 -4.50 -1.76 -1.71
CA PRO A 63 -5.82 -1.25 -2.04
C PRO A 63 -6.88 -1.68 -1.02
N GLY A 64 -7.96 -0.92 -0.94
CA GLY A 64 -9.09 -1.19 -0.06
C GLY A 64 -9.95 0.04 0.13
N ASN A 65 -11.25 -0.16 0.36
CA ASN A 65 -12.17 0.91 0.73
C ASN A 65 -12.64 0.70 2.17
N PRO A 66 -12.05 1.39 3.17
CA PRO A 66 -12.45 1.24 4.57
C PRO A 66 -13.82 1.83 4.91
N THR A 67 -14.42 2.63 4.02
CA THR A 67 -15.71 3.31 4.21
C THR A 67 -16.66 3.01 3.04
N ASN A 68 -17.83 3.66 3.02
CA ASN A 68 -18.80 3.54 1.93
C ASN A 68 -18.39 4.34 0.66
N SER A 69 -17.47 5.30 0.81
CA SER A 69 -16.96 6.07 -0.32
C SER A 69 -15.85 5.28 -1.01
N THR A 70 -16.03 5.00 -2.30
CA THR A 70 -15.14 4.13 -3.07
C THR A 70 -14.57 4.86 -4.27
N TYR A 71 -13.33 4.54 -4.61
CA TYR A 71 -12.75 4.89 -5.91
C TYR A 71 -12.23 3.60 -6.57
N GLY A 72 -13.09 2.94 -7.35
CA GLY A 72 -12.88 1.54 -7.75
C GLY A 72 -13.08 0.57 -6.58
N GLY A 73 -13.36 -0.69 -6.92
CA GLY A 73 -13.65 -1.76 -5.96
C GLY A 73 -14.93 -1.54 -5.14
N GLU A 74 -15.15 -2.45 -4.19
CA GLU A 74 -16.35 -2.50 -3.35
C GLU A 74 -16.19 -1.73 -2.03
N PRO A 75 -17.28 -1.14 -1.48
CA PRO A 75 -17.25 -0.47 -0.18
C PRO A 75 -16.96 -1.47 0.94
N PHE A 76 -16.38 -0.97 2.04
CA PHE A 76 -16.05 -1.76 3.24
C PHE A 76 -15.23 -3.04 2.98
N THR A 77 -14.48 -3.05 1.87
CA THR A 77 -13.73 -4.22 1.42
C THR A 77 -12.28 -3.84 1.24
N LEU A 78 -11.38 -4.54 1.93
CA LEU A 78 -9.94 -4.40 1.74
C LEU A 78 -9.44 -5.45 0.74
N GLY A 79 -8.39 -5.12 -0.02
CA GLY A 79 -7.63 -6.12 -0.78
C GLY A 79 -6.84 -7.06 0.15
N ILE A 80 -6.07 -7.97 -0.42
CA ILE A 80 -5.13 -8.79 0.35
C ILE A 80 -3.80 -8.02 0.44
N SER A 81 -3.36 -7.73 1.66
CA SER A 81 -2.06 -7.10 1.89
C SER A 81 -0.92 -8.11 1.85
N PHE A 82 0.28 -7.63 1.49
CA PHE A 82 1.52 -8.41 1.54
C PHE A 82 2.61 -7.61 2.26
N PRO A 83 2.48 -7.52 3.61
CA PRO A 83 3.29 -6.65 4.45
C PRO A 83 4.80 -6.75 4.24
N SER A 84 5.36 -7.96 4.16
CA SER A 84 6.83 -8.09 4.10
C SER A 84 7.43 -7.56 2.79
N LEU A 85 6.72 -7.79 1.68
CA LEU A 85 7.13 -7.33 0.35
C LEU A 85 6.95 -5.81 0.23
N ALA A 86 5.79 -5.26 0.62
CA ALA A 86 5.55 -3.82 0.59
C ALA A 86 6.57 -3.06 1.46
N SER A 87 6.92 -3.63 2.62
CA SER A 87 7.88 -3.04 3.54
C SER A 87 9.31 -3.11 3.02
N GLU A 88 9.70 -4.19 2.33
CA GLU A 88 11.01 -4.28 1.70
C GLU A 88 11.15 -3.29 0.55
N ILE A 89 10.12 -3.18 -0.30
CA ILE A 89 10.05 -2.16 -1.36
C ILE A 89 10.27 -0.76 -0.75
N LEU A 90 9.52 -0.39 0.29
CA LEU A 90 9.67 0.93 0.89
C LEU A 90 11.06 1.14 1.52
N ARG A 91 11.62 0.15 2.23
CA ARG A 91 12.99 0.24 2.77
C ARG A 91 14.02 0.50 1.69
N ARG A 92 13.86 -0.13 0.52
CA ARG A 92 14.76 0.04 -0.64
C ARG A 92 14.56 1.38 -1.32
N LEU A 93 13.32 1.81 -1.51
CA LEU A 93 12.98 3.14 -2.04
C LEU A 93 13.55 4.28 -1.17
N LYS A 94 13.53 4.14 0.15
CA LYS A 94 14.12 5.13 1.08
C LYS A 94 15.62 5.34 0.90
N LYS A 95 16.34 4.37 0.29
CA LYS A 95 17.78 4.47 0.00
C LYS A 95 18.07 5.12 -1.35
N LEU A 96 17.06 5.37 -2.19
CA LEU A 96 17.26 6.02 -3.48
C LEU A 96 17.56 7.51 -3.31
N ASP A 97 18.63 7.95 -3.97
CA ASP A 97 19.04 9.35 -4.08
C ASP A 97 18.24 10.08 -5.18
N ILE A 98 16.93 10.22 -4.93
CA ILE A 98 16.02 11.04 -5.73
C ILE A 98 15.29 12.02 -4.81
N PRO A 99 15.01 13.27 -5.23
CA PRO A 99 14.44 14.30 -4.35
C PRO A 99 12.90 14.17 -4.22
N LEU A 100 12.41 12.95 -4.02
CA LEU A 100 11.01 12.64 -3.78
C LEU A 100 10.85 12.11 -2.36
N GLN A 101 9.75 12.45 -1.69
CA GLN A 101 9.39 11.83 -0.42
C GLN A 101 9.12 10.33 -0.63
N LYS A 102 9.60 9.45 0.24
CA LYS A 102 9.26 8.01 0.20
C LYS A 102 8.46 7.64 1.43
N THR A 103 7.24 7.16 1.22
CA THR A 103 6.32 6.93 2.33
C THR A 103 5.28 5.88 2.01
N PHE A 104 4.71 5.24 3.03
CA PHE A 104 3.45 4.55 2.84
C PHE A 104 2.31 5.55 2.59
N GLU A 105 1.25 5.04 1.98
CA GLU A 105 -0.08 5.64 2.02
C GLU A 105 -1.07 4.78 2.81
N ALA A 106 -2.12 5.42 3.30
CA ALA A 106 -3.28 4.72 3.86
C ALA A 106 -3.92 3.83 2.79
N THR A 107 -4.52 2.72 3.22
CA THR A 107 -5.32 1.85 2.37
C THR A 107 -6.52 2.61 1.81
N HIS A 108 -6.55 2.70 0.48
CA HIS A 108 -7.57 3.42 -0.27
C HIS A 108 -7.71 2.84 -1.68
N HIS A 109 -8.82 3.18 -2.35
CA HIS A 109 -9.20 2.83 -3.71
C HIS A 109 -9.18 1.32 -4.04
N GLY A 110 -9.67 0.97 -5.23
CA GLY A 110 -9.68 -0.39 -5.75
C GLY A 110 -8.34 -0.81 -6.38
N PRO A 111 -8.22 -2.07 -6.82
CA PRO A 111 -9.25 -3.09 -6.76
C PRO A 111 -9.28 -3.81 -5.40
N THR A 112 -10.46 -4.23 -4.96
CA THR A 112 -10.64 -4.90 -3.65
C THR A 112 -10.99 -6.38 -3.75
N SER A 113 -11.28 -6.86 -4.96
CA SER A 113 -11.77 -8.23 -5.23
C SER A 113 -10.72 -9.17 -5.84
N GLN A 114 -9.44 -8.80 -5.81
CA GLN A 114 -8.37 -9.68 -6.33
C GLN A 114 -8.20 -10.90 -5.43
N ARG A 115 -7.91 -12.05 -6.04
CA ARG A 115 -7.51 -13.27 -5.32
C ARG A 115 -6.05 -13.27 -4.92
N VAL A 116 -5.23 -12.48 -5.62
CA VAL A 116 -3.82 -12.29 -5.30
C VAL A 116 -3.63 -11.00 -4.49
N PRO A 117 -2.62 -10.94 -3.61
CA PRO A 117 -2.20 -9.70 -2.96
C PRO A 117 -1.78 -8.65 -3.98
N VAL A 118 -2.17 -7.40 -3.72
CA VAL A 118 -1.86 -6.25 -4.59
C VAL A 118 -1.08 -5.23 -3.79
N ILE A 119 0.05 -4.80 -4.33
CA ILE A 119 0.83 -3.67 -3.82
C ILE A 119 0.86 -2.59 -4.90
N PHE A 120 0.53 -1.36 -4.52
CA PHE A 120 0.76 -0.19 -5.35
C PHE A 120 2.12 0.40 -5.02
N VAL A 121 2.88 0.74 -6.05
CA VAL A 121 4.09 1.56 -5.95
C VAL A 121 3.92 2.73 -6.89
N GLU A 122 3.64 3.90 -6.33
CA GLU A 122 3.18 5.03 -7.13
C GLU A 122 4.20 6.16 -7.19
N LEU A 123 4.21 6.90 -8.29
CA LEU A 123 4.98 8.13 -8.43
C LEU A 123 4.04 9.31 -8.57
N GLY A 124 4.26 10.36 -7.78
CA GLY A 124 3.41 11.54 -7.73
C GLY A 124 4.17 12.82 -7.43
N SER A 125 3.53 13.99 -7.47
CA SER A 125 2.07 14.14 -7.61
C SER A 125 1.62 14.76 -8.94
N SER A 126 2.51 14.90 -9.92
CA SER A 126 2.25 15.68 -11.14
C SER A 126 2.85 15.05 -12.40
N GLU A 127 2.40 15.51 -13.57
CA GLU A 127 2.90 15.06 -14.88
C GLU A 127 4.42 15.23 -15.02
N ARG A 128 4.99 16.27 -14.39
CA ARG A 128 6.44 16.47 -14.30
C ARG A 128 7.15 15.28 -13.66
N ILE A 129 6.57 14.66 -12.65
CA ILE A 129 7.11 13.47 -12.00
C ILE A 129 6.78 12.22 -12.81
N TRP A 130 5.53 12.09 -13.28
CA TRP A 130 5.08 10.90 -14.00
C TRP A 130 5.88 10.64 -15.26
N ARG A 131 6.28 11.70 -15.98
CA ARG A 131 7.10 11.61 -17.21
C ARG A 131 8.60 11.71 -16.96
N ASN A 132 9.05 11.81 -15.71
CA ASN A 132 10.48 11.88 -15.43
C ASN A 132 11.11 10.48 -15.54
N GLU A 133 11.69 10.20 -16.70
CA GLU A 133 12.33 8.92 -17.00
C GLU A 133 13.37 8.51 -15.96
N LYS A 134 14.17 9.45 -15.42
CA LYS A 134 15.17 9.14 -14.39
C LYS A 134 14.51 8.63 -13.11
N TYR A 135 13.42 9.27 -12.67
CA TYR A 135 12.71 8.87 -11.45
C TYR A 135 11.95 7.56 -11.65
N VAL A 136 11.22 7.41 -12.75
CA VAL A 136 10.50 6.18 -13.09
C VAL A 136 11.48 5.01 -13.19
N LYS A 137 12.59 5.17 -13.93
CA LYS A 137 13.65 4.16 -14.04
C LYS A 137 14.18 3.75 -12.66
N SER A 138 14.51 4.72 -11.80
CA SER A 138 15.06 4.46 -10.46
C SER A 138 14.10 3.66 -9.59
N VAL A 139 12.79 3.95 -9.67
CA VAL A 139 11.75 3.25 -8.91
C VAL A 139 11.53 1.84 -9.46
N VAL A 140 11.41 1.67 -10.79
CA VAL A 140 11.20 0.35 -11.41
C VAL A 140 12.38 -0.57 -11.14
N ASP A 141 13.62 -0.10 -11.33
CA ASP A 141 14.83 -0.88 -11.02
C ASP A 141 14.86 -1.33 -9.55
N CYS A 142 14.49 -0.42 -8.64
CA CYS A 142 14.40 -0.70 -7.22
C CYS A 142 13.38 -1.80 -6.92
N VAL A 143 12.16 -1.69 -7.46
CA VAL A 143 11.08 -2.69 -7.27
C VAL A 143 11.51 -4.05 -7.79
N LEU A 144 12.07 -4.12 -9.00
CA LEU A 144 12.52 -5.38 -9.60
C LEU A 144 13.62 -6.06 -8.77
N ALA A 145 14.49 -5.28 -8.12
CA ALA A 145 15.53 -5.81 -7.25
C ALA A 145 15.02 -6.34 -5.90
N THR A 146 13.73 -6.16 -5.56
CA THR A 146 13.14 -6.63 -4.29
C THR A 146 12.33 -7.93 -4.42
N LEU A 147 12.11 -8.44 -5.63
CA LEU A 147 11.18 -9.55 -5.85
C LEU A 147 11.56 -10.84 -5.12
N ASP A 148 12.86 -11.08 -4.93
CA ASP A 148 13.38 -12.28 -4.25
C ASP A 148 13.74 -12.03 -2.78
N GLU A 149 13.52 -10.82 -2.27
CA GLU A 149 13.94 -10.42 -0.93
C GLU A 149 12.73 -10.15 -0.01
N LYS A 150 12.73 -10.82 1.13
CA LYS A 150 11.83 -10.49 2.25
C LYS A 150 12.63 -10.48 3.55
N GLN A 151 12.33 -9.52 4.42
CA GLN A 151 12.81 -9.55 5.79
C GLN A 151 11.77 -10.21 6.69
N GLU A 152 12.20 -11.21 7.45
CA GLU A 152 11.40 -11.82 8.51
C GLU A 152 11.32 -10.87 9.71
N LYS A 153 10.28 -10.03 9.70
CA LYS A 153 9.91 -9.15 10.81
C LYS A 153 8.47 -9.40 11.21
N GLN A 154 8.14 -9.07 12.45
CA GLN A 154 6.75 -9.11 12.91
C GLN A 154 5.88 -8.20 12.05
N VAL A 155 4.68 -8.68 11.75
CA VAL A 155 3.71 -7.96 10.93
C VAL A 155 2.78 -7.16 11.82
N ALA A 156 2.55 -5.92 11.42
CA ALA A 156 1.61 -5.02 12.07
C ALA A 156 0.66 -4.36 11.07
N VAL A 157 -0.53 -4.01 11.54
CA VAL A 157 -1.47 -3.13 10.83
C VAL A 157 -1.52 -1.78 11.52
N GLY A 158 -1.77 -0.71 10.76
CA GLY A 158 -1.79 0.65 11.26
C GLY A 158 -3.20 1.22 11.33
N PHE A 159 -3.59 1.80 12.46
CA PHE A 159 -4.84 2.53 12.62
C PHE A 159 -4.58 3.94 13.12
N GLY A 160 -4.98 4.92 12.32
CA GLY A 160 -4.91 6.34 12.64
C GLY A 160 -3.97 7.10 11.73
N GLY A 161 -3.47 8.24 12.19
CA GLY A 161 -2.65 9.15 11.38
C GLY A 161 -3.39 9.73 10.16
N GLY A 162 -2.62 10.40 9.30
CA GLY A 162 -3.10 10.95 8.03
C GLY A 162 -2.86 10.00 6.84
N HIS A 163 -3.26 10.44 5.64
CA HIS A 163 -3.15 9.65 4.41
C HIS A 163 -1.71 9.22 4.07
N TYR A 164 -0.71 10.10 4.21
CA TYR A 164 0.71 9.76 3.96
C TYR A 164 1.39 8.99 5.10
N ALA A 165 0.66 8.59 6.14
CA ALA A 165 1.09 7.58 7.12
C ALA A 165 2.54 7.70 7.68
N PRO A 166 3.06 8.90 8.03
CA PRO A 166 4.50 9.09 8.32
C PRO A 166 4.99 8.29 9.53
N SER A 167 4.16 8.11 10.56
CA SER A 167 4.47 7.30 11.74
C SER A 167 4.68 5.83 11.36
N PHE A 168 3.81 5.29 10.50
CA PHE A 168 3.93 3.92 10.00
C PHE A 168 5.11 3.74 9.04
N THR A 169 5.42 4.75 8.21
CA THR A 169 6.63 4.79 7.37
C THR A 169 7.92 4.68 8.17
N LYS A 170 7.97 5.23 9.40
CA LYS A 170 9.13 5.06 10.29
C LYS A 170 9.22 3.64 10.83
N MET A 171 8.08 3.03 11.17
CA MET A 171 8.02 1.67 11.73
C MET A 171 8.49 0.57 10.78
N VAL A 172 8.63 0.84 9.48
CA VAL A 172 9.10 -0.13 8.48
C VAL A 172 10.53 -0.65 8.76
N GLU A 173 11.31 0.06 9.55
CA GLU A 173 12.65 -0.37 9.99
C GLU A 173 12.58 -1.50 11.03
N GLU A 174 11.49 -1.61 11.77
CA GLU A 174 11.32 -2.56 12.87
C GLU A 174 10.28 -3.65 12.56
N LEU A 175 9.29 -3.31 11.74
CA LEU A 175 8.11 -4.14 11.47
C LEU A 175 7.82 -4.19 9.97
N ASN A 176 7.07 -5.22 9.58
CA ASN A 176 6.43 -5.25 8.27
C ASN A 176 4.99 -4.73 8.41
N ILE A 177 4.64 -3.73 7.60
CA ILE A 177 3.37 -3.01 7.72
C ILE A 177 2.39 -3.48 6.63
N GLY A 178 1.22 -3.96 7.05
CA GLY A 178 0.11 -4.36 6.19
C GLY A 178 -0.82 -3.20 5.87
N HIS A 179 -2.12 -3.40 6.09
CA HIS A 179 -3.11 -2.34 5.93
C HIS A 179 -2.90 -1.18 6.91
N ILE A 180 -3.17 0.04 6.41
CA ILE A 180 -3.15 1.27 7.21
C ILE A 180 -4.50 1.97 7.02
N ILE A 181 -5.35 2.03 8.05
CA ILE A 181 -6.61 2.78 7.99
C ILE A 181 -6.41 4.15 8.63
N SER A 182 -6.57 5.21 7.84
CA SER A 182 -6.37 6.58 8.33
C SER A 182 -7.38 6.98 9.41
N LYS A 183 -7.04 7.98 10.23
CA LYS A 183 -7.94 8.49 11.29
C LYS A 183 -9.30 8.92 10.76
N HIS A 184 -9.34 9.55 9.58
CA HIS A 184 -10.58 10.00 8.95
C HIS A 184 -11.48 8.83 8.56
N GLN A 185 -10.90 7.75 8.04
CA GLN A 185 -11.64 6.56 7.65
C GLN A 185 -12.12 5.75 8.86
N LEU A 186 -11.33 5.68 9.95
CA LEU A 186 -11.67 4.90 11.15
C LEU A 186 -13.00 5.30 11.80
N ALA A 187 -13.41 6.58 11.69
CA ALA A 187 -14.69 7.04 12.20
C ALA A 187 -15.85 6.27 11.56
N GLU A 188 -15.78 6.06 10.25
CA GLU A 188 -16.81 5.43 9.42
C GLU A 188 -16.59 3.93 9.19
N SER A 189 -15.37 3.41 9.43
CA SER A 189 -15.06 1.99 9.21
C SER A 189 -15.79 1.08 10.19
N PRO A 190 -16.65 0.16 9.75
CA PRO A 190 -17.34 -0.75 10.65
C PRO A 190 -16.39 -1.85 11.18
N PRO A 191 -16.75 -2.57 12.27
CA PRO A 191 -15.89 -3.58 12.89
C PRO A 191 -15.34 -4.63 11.91
N GLN A 192 -16.14 -5.06 10.92
CA GLN A 192 -15.67 -6.04 9.92
C GLN A 192 -14.50 -5.53 9.07
N VAL A 193 -14.37 -4.23 8.84
CA VAL A 193 -13.24 -3.66 8.10
C VAL A 193 -11.97 -3.70 8.96
N LEU A 194 -12.10 -3.47 10.27
CA LEU A 194 -10.97 -3.56 11.20
C LEU A 194 -10.45 -5.01 11.29
N LYS A 195 -11.36 -5.99 11.33
CA LYS A 195 -11.02 -7.42 11.27
C LYS A 195 -10.33 -7.76 9.93
N GLN A 196 -10.89 -7.32 8.81
CA GLN A 196 -10.27 -7.49 7.48
C GLN A 196 -8.83 -6.96 7.41
N ALA A 197 -8.53 -5.82 8.04
CA ALA A 197 -7.17 -5.26 8.01
C ALA A 197 -6.13 -6.25 8.59
N VAL A 198 -6.51 -7.00 9.63
CA VAL A 198 -5.68 -8.02 10.28
C VAL A 198 -5.68 -9.33 9.49
N GLU A 199 -6.86 -9.77 9.01
CA GLU A 199 -7.07 -11.10 8.43
C GLU A 199 -6.69 -11.18 6.95
N LYS A 200 -6.89 -10.12 6.16
CA LYS A 200 -6.56 -10.07 4.73
C LYS A 200 -5.09 -9.71 4.53
N SER A 201 -4.23 -10.62 4.94
CA SER A 201 -2.79 -10.47 4.85
C SER A 201 -2.13 -11.78 4.50
N VAL A 202 -1.14 -11.74 3.60
CA VAL A 202 -0.30 -12.91 3.27
C VAL A 202 0.39 -13.44 4.53
N GLU A 203 0.94 -12.54 5.33
CA GLU A 203 1.53 -12.87 6.62
C GLU A 203 0.61 -12.45 7.77
N ARG A 204 0.40 -13.35 8.74
CA ARG A 204 -0.43 -13.06 9.92
C ARG A 204 0.03 -11.79 10.61
N ALA A 205 -0.87 -10.82 10.77
CA ALA A 205 -0.62 -9.64 11.59
C ALA A 205 -0.72 -10.01 13.08
N HIS A 206 0.31 -9.64 13.85
CA HIS A 206 0.38 -9.91 15.29
C HIS A 206 0.21 -8.64 16.13
N LYS A 207 0.31 -7.47 15.49
CA LYS A 207 0.31 -6.17 16.14
C LYS A 207 -0.64 -5.21 15.44
N VAL A 208 -1.27 -4.35 16.23
CA VAL A 208 -2.06 -3.22 15.79
C VAL A 208 -1.40 -1.96 16.35
N LEU A 209 -0.94 -1.09 15.46
CA LEU A 209 -0.29 0.17 15.82
C LEU A 209 -1.31 1.30 15.76
N LEU A 210 -1.40 2.08 16.83
CA LEU A 210 -2.33 3.19 16.97
C LEU A 210 -1.61 4.54 16.88
N ASP A 211 -1.96 5.37 15.90
CA ASP A 211 -1.42 6.72 15.69
C ASP A 211 -2.51 7.80 15.82
N ASN A 212 -2.39 8.70 16.81
CA ASN A 212 -3.29 9.85 16.99
C ASN A 212 -4.80 9.50 17.02
N VAL A 213 -5.16 8.36 17.62
CA VAL A 213 -6.55 7.93 17.85
C VAL A 213 -7.05 8.32 19.24
N ASN A 214 -8.28 8.83 19.30
CA ASN A 214 -8.95 9.17 20.57
C ASN A 214 -9.44 7.91 21.30
N SER A 215 -9.93 8.07 22.53
CA SER A 215 -10.43 6.97 23.36
C SER A 215 -11.59 6.22 22.71
N THR A 216 -12.55 6.93 22.11
CA THR A 216 -13.71 6.33 21.45
C THR A 216 -13.33 5.40 20.31
N ILE A 217 -12.45 5.86 19.40
CA ILE A 217 -11.94 5.05 18.29
C ILE A 217 -11.11 3.88 18.82
N LYS A 218 -10.29 4.11 19.85
CA LYS A 218 -9.50 3.04 20.48
C LYS A 218 -10.41 1.93 21.03
N SER A 219 -11.45 2.27 21.79
CA SER A 219 -12.39 1.28 22.34
C SER A 219 -13.15 0.53 21.25
N LYS A 220 -13.52 1.20 20.17
CA LYS A 220 -14.10 0.55 18.97
C LYS A 220 -13.14 -0.48 18.37
N ILE A 221 -11.85 -0.15 18.25
CA ILE A 221 -10.82 -1.07 17.75
C ILE A 221 -10.66 -2.26 18.70
N GLU A 222 -10.51 -2.02 20.00
CA GLU A 222 -10.35 -3.08 21.01
C GLU A 222 -11.55 -4.04 21.01
N GLN A 223 -12.77 -3.51 20.91
CA GLN A 223 -13.98 -4.32 20.82
C GLN A 223 -14.01 -5.15 19.53
N ALA A 224 -13.74 -4.51 18.38
CA ALA A 224 -13.78 -5.17 17.08
C ALA A 224 -12.76 -6.31 16.96
N LEU A 225 -11.61 -6.20 17.62
CA LEU A 225 -10.51 -7.16 17.55
C LEU A 225 -10.39 -8.06 18.78
N SER A 226 -11.35 -8.03 19.69
CA SER A 226 -11.31 -8.78 20.96
C SER A 226 -11.16 -10.31 20.81
N GLU A 227 -11.61 -10.85 19.68
CA GLU A 227 -11.52 -12.28 19.34
C GLU A 227 -10.23 -12.62 18.57
N LEU A 228 -9.45 -11.61 18.15
CA LEU A 228 -8.21 -11.80 17.41
C LEU A 228 -7.03 -11.70 18.37
N GLU A 229 -6.09 -12.65 18.26
CA GLU A 229 -4.85 -12.65 19.03
C GLU A 229 -3.86 -11.61 18.46
N VAL A 230 -4.11 -10.33 18.76
CA VAL A 230 -3.26 -9.20 18.34
C VAL A 230 -2.89 -8.29 19.51
N GLU A 231 -1.63 -7.86 19.54
CA GLU A 231 -1.16 -6.86 20.52
C GLU A 231 -1.47 -5.44 20.01
N ILE A 232 -2.23 -4.66 20.78
CA ILE A 232 -2.56 -3.27 20.43
C ILE A 232 -1.59 -2.32 21.14
N LYS A 233 -0.84 -1.52 20.36
CA LYS A 233 0.17 -0.59 20.87
C LYS A 233 0.01 0.81 20.28
N ARG A 234 0.11 1.85 21.13
CA ARG A 234 0.23 3.24 20.66
C ARG A 234 1.64 3.52 20.18
N ILE A 235 1.75 4.22 19.06
CA ILE A 235 3.01 4.76 18.54
C ILE A 235 2.96 6.29 18.61
N SER A 236 4.12 6.89 18.92
CA SER A 236 4.31 8.34 19.12
C SER A 236 4.71 9.05 17.84
#